data_AF-A0A959K096-F1
#
_entry.id   AF-A0A959K096-F1
#
_cell.length_a   1.000
_cell.length_b   1.000
_cell.length_c   1.000
_cell.angle_alpha   90.00
_cell.angle_beta   90.00
_cell.angle_gamma   90.00
#
_symmetry.space_group_name_H-M   'P 1'
#
loop_
_entity.id
_entity.type
_entity.pdbx_description
1 polymer ?
#
loop_
_entity_poly.entity_id
_entity_poly.type
_entity_poly.pdbx_seq_one_letter_code
_entity_poly.pdbx_strand_id
1 'polypeptide(L)'
;MKKLFPILFLHLSLFSYGQNMTGKYIKDLEDKCLVLAQNFFPLDSLSIRWDGGCKNEKANGEGTLTYFISSNEVAKYHGSVENGSPNGIGIFSSPSGFIWQGNFTDGVLNGEGAVIFPDSTKRLQGNFYDGEILDLDKQYLDVIKRNLISKTDRTNLYVNDRNQSELFYYSLVPAKPIKGVVVLLPGTWDRVEYTLSSAKNLCQQAFDNHIAVISPSINQRLTLNDEVLGFINSVFQDSFQKYSLPKDKVIIGGFSMGGLFSLRYTELAVQDKNKTAITPIAAFSVDGPTDLESMYHTFEVALERSPNKTEPSYALSEFRKHIGGNPETNRENYLFFSAFSYSEKDGGNAKYLDSIPVRIYNDVDVNWWLENRNTDLYGMNALNQSAMIGFLNRIGNHQAEFINSFGKGYRIDGTRHPHSWSIVDPSEFMNWAKKVLN
;
A
#
# COMPACT_ATOMS: atom_id res chain seq x y z
N MET A 1 -2.39 32.95 21.59
CA MET A 1 -3.52 32.80 20.64
C MET A 1 -3.26 31.58 19.78
N LYS A 2 -3.78 30.43 20.20
CA LYS A 2 -3.57 29.11 19.59
C LYS A 2 -4.42 29.02 18.33
N LYS A 3 -3.79 28.99 17.15
CA LYS A 3 -4.45 28.66 15.89
C LYS A 3 -4.71 27.14 15.88
N LEU A 4 -5.87 26.72 16.39
CA LEU A 4 -6.47 25.42 16.07
C LEU A 4 -6.97 25.50 14.63
N PHE A 5 -6.20 25.01 13.67
CA PHE A 5 -6.58 24.65 12.28
C PHE A 5 -5.23 24.32 11.61
N PRO A 6 -4.88 23.02 11.50
CA PRO A 6 -5.43 22.17 10.45
C PRO A 6 -5.74 20.75 10.99
N ILE A 7 -6.05 19.79 10.11
CA ILE A 7 -6.36 18.37 10.40
C ILE A 7 -7.86 18.11 10.56
N LEU A 8 -8.55 18.08 9.42
CA LEU A 8 -9.63 17.08 9.26
C LEU A 8 -9.74 16.51 7.84
N PHE A 9 -9.06 17.05 6.83
CA PHE A 9 -9.17 16.52 5.46
C PHE A 9 -7.85 16.38 4.68
N LEU A 10 -6.70 16.48 5.35
CA LEU A 10 -5.37 16.22 4.77
C LEU A 10 -4.67 14.98 5.36
N HIS A 11 -5.40 14.21 6.16
CA HIS A 11 -4.94 12.92 6.69
C HIS A 11 -5.65 11.71 6.09
N LEU A 12 -6.55 11.88 5.11
CA LEU A 12 -7.28 10.74 4.52
C LEU A 12 -6.68 10.18 3.22
N SER A 13 -5.45 10.57 2.87
CA SER A 13 -4.60 9.79 1.95
C SER A 13 -3.38 9.16 2.63
N LEU A 14 -3.25 9.24 3.96
CA LEU A 14 -2.14 8.64 4.74
C LEU A 14 -2.54 8.09 6.12
N PHE A 15 -3.76 8.36 6.59
CA PHE A 15 -4.45 7.61 7.64
C PHE A 15 -5.88 7.41 7.15
N SER A 16 -6.06 6.37 6.36
CA SER A 16 -7.30 5.62 6.46
C SER A 16 -7.50 5.24 7.92
N TYR A 17 -8.31 6.01 8.64
CA TYR A 17 -8.87 5.56 9.90
C TYR A 17 -10.03 4.65 9.53
N GLY A 18 -9.85 3.35 9.74
CA GLY A 18 -10.95 2.41 9.84
C GLY A 18 -11.91 2.88 10.92
N GLN A 19 -13.00 3.52 10.51
CA GLN A 19 -14.18 3.67 11.36
C GLN A 19 -15.28 2.77 10.82
N ASN A 20 -15.97 2.09 11.74
CA ASN A 20 -17.16 1.27 11.49
C ASN A 20 -18.02 1.83 10.36
N MET A 21 -18.54 1.05 9.42
CA MET A 21 -19.65 1.47 8.56
C MET A 21 -20.94 0.85 9.09
N THR A 22 -21.22 1.03 10.37
CA THR A 22 -22.58 1.05 10.87
C THR A 22 -23.06 2.49 10.76
N GLY A 23 -23.35 2.92 9.53
CA GLY A 23 -23.91 4.25 9.32
C GLY A 23 -25.19 4.39 10.14
N LYS A 24 -25.30 5.48 10.90
CA LYS A 24 -26.50 5.75 11.71
C LYS A 24 -27.41 6.66 10.91
N TYR A 25 -28.68 6.29 10.75
CA TYR A 25 -29.65 7.24 10.23
C TYR A 25 -29.88 8.34 11.26
N ILE A 26 -29.68 9.59 10.84
CA ILE A 26 -30.01 10.79 11.60
C ILE A 26 -31.01 11.62 10.79
N LYS A 27 -31.87 12.37 11.47
CA LYS A 27 -32.68 13.39 10.79
C LYS A 27 -31.79 14.54 10.34
N ASP A 28 -32.10 15.12 9.19
CA ASP A 28 -31.48 16.35 8.74
C ASP A 28 -31.91 17.54 9.62
N LEU A 29 -31.23 18.69 9.49
CA LEU A 29 -31.45 19.89 10.31
C LEU A 29 -32.87 20.47 10.21
N GLU A 30 -33.63 20.12 9.18
CA GLU A 30 -35.03 20.54 9.01
C GLU A 30 -36.04 19.47 9.45
N ASP A 31 -35.56 18.37 10.05
CA ASP A 31 -36.34 17.21 10.51
C ASP A 31 -37.19 16.51 9.43
N LYS A 32 -36.81 16.69 8.15
CA LYS A 32 -37.55 16.27 6.95
C LYS A 32 -37.22 14.85 6.51
N CYS A 33 -35.93 14.54 6.31
CA CYS A 33 -35.49 13.24 5.80
C CYS A 33 -34.43 12.61 6.72
N LEU A 34 -34.37 11.29 6.72
CA LEU A 34 -33.29 10.51 7.29
C LEU A 34 -32.10 10.48 6.31
N VAL A 35 -30.93 10.87 6.80
CA VAL A 35 -29.65 10.78 6.11
C VAL A 35 -28.78 9.76 6.82
N LEU A 36 -28.07 8.94 6.05
CA LEU A 36 -27.12 7.98 6.57
C LEU A 36 -25.84 8.73 6.96
N ALA A 37 -25.67 8.99 8.27
CA ALA A 37 -24.42 9.49 8.81
C ALA A 37 -23.37 8.38 8.76
N GLN A 38 -22.43 8.53 7.84
CA GLN A 38 -21.27 7.64 7.73
C GLN A 38 -20.21 8.07 8.73
N ASN A 39 -19.43 7.12 9.25
CA ASN A 39 -18.46 7.37 10.32
C ASN A 39 -17.18 8.08 9.84
N PHE A 40 -17.25 8.80 8.72
CA PHE A 40 -16.21 9.74 8.31
C PHE A 40 -16.17 10.97 9.20
N PHE A 41 -17.29 11.28 9.87
CA PHE A 41 -17.42 12.41 10.78
C PHE A 41 -17.72 11.93 12.20
N PRO A 42 -17.24 12.63 13.24
CA PRO A 42 -17.61 12.34 14.63
C PRO A 42 -19.13 12.46 14.80
N LEU A 43 -19.81 11.33 15.00
CA LEU A 43 -21.28 11.26 15.04
C LEU A 43 -21.90 12.18 16.11
N ASP A 44 -21.23 12.33 17.25
CA ASP A 44 -21.76 13.09 18.40
C ASP A 44 -21.86 14.60 18.14
N SER A 45 -21.09 15.12 17.18
CA SER A 45 -21.09 16.54 16.82
C SER A 45 -21.50 16.81 15.38
N LEU A 46 -21.91 15.75 14.66
CA LEU A 46 -22.35 15.81 13.28
C LEU A 46 -23.81 16.27 13.18
N SER A 47 -24.05 17.28 12.35
CA SER A 47 -25.38 17.57 11.81
C SER A 47 -25.33 17.68 10.30
N ILE A 48 -26.44 17.36 9.64
CA ILE A 48 -26.53 17.32 8.18
C ILE A 48 -27.74 18.12 7.73
N ARG A 49 -27.61 18.94 6.69
CA ARG A 49 -28.74 19.55 5.98
C ARG A 49 -28.88 18.89 4.61
N TRP A 50 -30.12 18.61 4.21
CA TRP A 50 -30.47 18.08 2.90
C TRP A 50 -31.51 19.01 2.24
N ASP A 51 -31.28 19.41 0.98
CA ASP A 51 -32.19 20.32 0.26
C ASP A 51 -33.07 19.62 -0.81
N GLY A 52 -32.93 18.31 -1.00
CA GLY A 52 -33.68 17.53 -1.97
C GLY A 52 -34.89 16.77 -1.40
N GLY A 53 -35.36 15.76 -2.12
CA GLY A 53 -36.56 14.99 -1.77
C GLY A 53 -36.35 13.90 -0.71
N CYS A 54 -37.45 13.36 -0.18
CA CYS A 54 -37.43 12.11 0.59
C CYS A 54 -38.17 10.99 -0.17
N LYS A 55 -37.70 9.76 -0.04
CA LYS A 55 -38.42 8.54 -0.42
C LYS A 55 -38.35 7.55 0.74
N ASN A 56 -39.50 7.06 1.20
CA ASN A 56 -39.60 6.20 2.39
C ASN A 56 -38.86 6.80 3.61
N GLU A 57 -39.13 8.08 3.89
CA GLU A 57 -38.51 8.88 4.96
C GLU A 57 -37.00 9.12 4.82
N LYS A 58 -36.32 8.55 3.83
CA LYS A 58 -34.88 8.72 3.61
C LYS A 58 -34.60 9.74 2.52
N ALA A 59 -33.51 10.50 2.63
CA ALA A 59 -33.09 11.41 1.57
C ALA A 59 -32.89 10.65 0.25
N ASN A 60 -33.47 11.18 -0.82
CA ASN A 60 -33.51 10.51 -2.12
C ASN A 60 -33.69 11.51 -3.27
N GLY A 61 -32.98 11.28 -4.38
CA GLY A 61 -33.00 12.13 -5.56
C GLY A 61 -31.82 13.11 -5.61
N GLU A 62 -31.91 14.08 -6.50
CA GLU A 62 -30.90 15.12 -6.67
C GLU A 62 -30.99 16.18 -5.58
N GLY A 63 -29.83 16.65 -5.13
CA GLY A 63 -29.76 17.75 -4.17
C GLY A 63 -28.37 17.91 -3.58
N THR A 64 -28.33 18.53 -2.41
CA THR A 64 -27.13 18.91 -1.70
C THR A 64 -27.19 18.44 -0.26
N LEU A 65 -26.22 17.62 0.14
CA LEU A 65 -25.93 17.34 1.55
C LEU A 65 -24.87 18.32 2.04
N THR A 66 -25.16 19.07 3.11
CA THR A 66 -24.16 19.91 3.81
C THR A 66 -23.87 19.29 5.17
N TYR A 67 -22.60 18.97 5.44
CA TYR A 67 -22.15 18.34 6.68
C TYR A 67 -21.53 19.39 7.62
N PHE A 68 -21.95 19.38 8.88
CA PHE A 68 -21.46 20.29 9.90
C PHE A 68 -20.86 19.51 11.09
N ILE A 69 -19.73 19.96 11.61
CA ILE A 69 -19.17 19.52 12.89
C ILE A 69 -19.18 20.69 13.84
N SER A 70 -19.87 20.56 14.97
CA SER A 70 -19.99 21.63 15.97
C SER A 70 -20.39 22.97 15.31
N SER A 71 -21.38 22.90 14.41
CA SER A 71 -21.92 24.01 13.61
C SER A 71 -21.00 24.63 12.54
N ASN A 72 -19.78 24.11 12.36
CA ASN A 72 -18.92 24.53 11.26
C ASN A 72 -19.16 23.62 10.06
N GLU A 73 -19.41 24.18 8.88
CA GLU A 73 -19.44 23.40 7.64
C GLU A 73 -18.07 22.74 7.44
N VAL A 74 -18.06 21.43 7.21
CA VAL A 74 -16.82 20.65 7.00
C VAL A 74 -16.79 19.95 5.65
N ALA A 75 -17.95 19.76 5.03
CA ALA A 75 -18.06 19.19 3.70
C ALA A 75 -19.43 19.48 3.07
N LYS A 76 -19.48 19.37 1.75
CA LYS A 76 -20.69 19.47 0.96
C LYS A 76 -20.67 18.42 -0.15
N TYR A 77 -21.77 17.72 -0.35
CA TYR A 77 -21.99 16.86 -1.51
C TYR A 77 -23.12 17.44 -2.35
N HIS A 78 -22.94 17.51 -3.66
CA HIS A 78 -23.97 17.87 -4.63
C HIS A 78 -24.10 16.76 -5.67
N GLY A 79 -25.31 16.21 -5.83
CA GLY A 79 -25.60 15.16 -6.80
C GLY A 79 -26.69 14.20 -6.32
N SER A 80 -26.66 13.01 -6.90
CA SER A 80 -27.64 11.96 -6.65
C SER A 80 -27.48 11.34 -5.25
N VAL A 81 -28.59 11.24 -4.51
CA VAL A 81 -28.65 10.56 -3.20
C VAL A 81 -29.63 9.40 -3.27
N GLU A 82 -29.23 8.23 -2.78
CA GLU A 82 -30.10 7.06 -2.64
C GLU A 82 -30.04 6.53 -1.20
N ASN A 83 -31.20 6.18 -0.64
CA ASN A 83 -31.32 5.64 0.73
C ASN A 83 -30.57 6.45 1.80
N GLY A 84 -30.56 7.78 1.68
CA GLY A 84 -29.89 8.66 2.64
C GLY A 84 -28.38 8.82 2.42
N SER A 85 -27.80 8.30 1.34
CA SER A 85 -26.36 8.29 1.08
C SER A 85 -26.05 8.78 -0.35
N PRO A 86 -24.93 9.50 -0.58
CA PRO A 86 -24.51 9.83 -1.94
C PRO A 86 -24.42 8.57 -2.82
N ASN A 87 -25.12 8.54 -3.95
CA ASN A 87 -25.17 7.37 -4.83
C ASN A 87 -25.49 7.81 -6.26
N GLY A 88 -24.55 7.61 -7.18
CA GLY A 88 -24.59 8.17 -8.54
C GLY A 88 -23.56 9.28 -8.76
N ILE A 89 -23.72 10.04 -9.84
CA ILE A 89 -22.77 11.11 -10.21
C ILE A 89 -22.94 12.29 -9.25
N GLY A 90 -21.82 12.79 -8.73
CA GLY A 90 -21.84 13.99 -7.90
C GLY A 90 -20.47 14.60 -7.66
N ILE A 91 -20.46 15.59 -6.78
CA ILE A 91 -19.29 16.35 -6.36
C ILE A 91 -19.32 16.48 -4.85
N PHE A 92 -18.30 15.95 -4.19
CA PHE A 92 -17.99 16.19 -2.80
C PHE A 92 -16.92 17.28 -2.71
N SER A 93 -17.06 18.25 -1.82
CA SER A 93 -16.10 19.34 -1.63
C SER A 93 -15.90 19.66 -0.16
N SER A 94 -14.67 20.02 0.23
CA SER A 94 -14.37 20.55 1.56
C SER A 94 -14.16 22.07 1.52
N PRO A 95 -14.39 22.80 2.63
CA PRO A 95 -14.03 24.21 2.75
C PRO A 95 -12.54 24.49 2.57
N SER A 96 -11.69 23.47 2.77
CA SER A 96 -10.26 23.56 2.51
C SER A 96 -9.90 23.51 1.03
N GLY A 97 -10.84 23.27 0.12
CA GLY A 97 -10.64 23.27 -1.33
C GLY A 97 -10.41 21.90 -1.96
N PHE A 98 -10.53 20.80 -1.22
CA PHE A 98 -10.54 19.47 -1.85
C PHE A 98 -11.86 19.25 -2.58
N ILE A 99 -11.78 18.62 -3.74
CA ILE A 99 -12.95 18.22 -4.53
C ILE A 99 -12.80 16.77 -4.96
N TRP A 100 -13.82 15.96 -4.71
CA TRP A 100 -13.97 14.62 -5.28
C TRP A 100 -15.17 14.65 -6.23
N GLN A 101 -14.96 14.28 -7.49
CA GLN A 101 -15.99 14.29 -8.51
C GLN A 101 -16.02 12.93 -9.20
N GLY A 102 -17.21 12.44 -9.53
CA GLY A 102 -17.37 11.17 -10.23
C GLY A 102 -18.59 10.41 -9.74
N ASN A 103 -18.56 9.09 -9.93
CA ASN A 103 -19.63 8.22 -9.46
C ASN A 103 -19.40 7.81 -8.00
N PHE A 104 -20.45 7.86 -7.19
CA PHE A 104 -20.45 7.48 -5.79
C PHE A 104 -21.29 6.23 -5.59
N THR A 105 -20.83 5.33 -4.74
CA THR A 105 -21.62 4.20 -4.23
C THR A 105 -21.54 4.25 -2.72
N ASP A 106 -22.71 4.38 -2.08
CA ASP A 106 -22.84 4.50 -0.64
C ASP A 106 -21.87 5.52 -0.03
N GLY A 107 -21.84 6.74 -0.59
CA GLY A 107 -21.03 7.85 -0.10
C GLY A 107 -19.56 7.84 -0.51
N VAL A 108 -19.11 6.83 -1.24
CA VAL A 108 -17.70 6.66 -1.58
C VAL A 108 -17.49 6.68 -3.08
N LEU A 109 -16.46 7.40 -3.52
CA LEU A 109 -16.05 7.49 -4.91
C LEU A 109 -15.71 6.08 -5.44
N ASN A 110 -16.42 5.64 -6.48
CA ASN A 110 -16.32 4.32 -7.08
C ASN A 110 -16.57 4.41 -8.59
N GLY A 111 -15.67 3.81 -9.38
CA GLY A 111 -15.65 3.96 -10.82
C GLY A 111 -14.85 5.17 -11.27
N GLU A 112 -15.13 5.69 -12.46
CA GLU A 112 -14.43 6.86 -12.99
C GLU A 112 -14.67 8.11 -12.12
N GLY A 113 -13.59 8.80 -11.78
CA GLY A 113 -13.64 10.01 -10.97
C GLY A 113 -12.35 10.81 -11.00
N ALA A 114 -12.34 11.89 -10.21
CA ALA A 114 -11.16 12.69 -9.97
C ALA A 114 -11.16 13.29 -8.56
N VAL A 115 -9.96 13.49 -8.03
CA VAL A 115 -9.68 14.24 -6.80
C VAL A 115 -8.84 15.46 -7.15
N ILE A 116 -9.30 16.64 -6.78
CA ILE A 116 -8.63 17.92 -7.00
C ILE A 116 -8.19 18.45 -5.65
N PHE A 117 -6.92 18.87 -5.56
CA PHE A 117 -6.31 19.35 -4.33
C PHE A 117 -6.54 20.87 -4.17
N PRO A 118 -6.46 21.41 -2.94
CA PRO A 118 -6.79 22.82 -2.62
C PRO A 118 -6.17 23.90 -3.50
N ASP A 119 -4.92 23.72 -3.94
CA ASP A 119 -4.23 24.68 -4.80
C ASP A 119 -4.58 24.55 -6.29
N SER A 120 -5.45 23.59 -6.64
CA SER A 120 -5.83 23.21 -8.01
C SER A 120 -4.66 22.86 -8.94
N THR A 121 -3.44 22.76 -8.42
CA THR A 121 -2.25 22.41 -9.22
C THR A 121 -2.13 20.91 -9.40
N LYS A 122 -2.71 20.13 -8.46
CA LYS A 122 -2.70 18.67 -8.49
C LYS A 122 -4.09 18.12 -8.69
N ARG A 123 -4.15 17.08 -9.52
CA ARG A 123 -5.38 16.34 -9.84
C ARG A 123 -5.03 14.87 -10.00
N LEU A 124 -5.73 14.02 -9.25
CA LEU A 124 -5.76 12.59 -9.48
C LEU A 124 -7.00 12.29 -10.30
N GLN A 125 -6.87 11.52 -11.39
CA GLN A 125 -7.99 11.12 -12.22
C GLN A 125 -7.79 9.68 -12.67
N GLY A 126 -8.84 8.88 -12.56
CA GLY A 126 -8.77 7.46 -12.90
C GLY A 126 -10.01 6.73 -12.40
N ASN A 127 -9.90 5.41 -12.38
CA ASN A 127 -10.90 4.56 -11.75
C ASN A 127 -10.63 4.48 -10.24
N PHE A 128 -11.69 4.48 -9.43
CA PHE A 128 -11.62 4.33 -7.98
C PHE A 128 -12.33 3.05 -7.56
N TYR A 129 -11.76 2.36 -6.59
CA TYR A 129 -12.39 1.23 -5.93
C TYR A 129 -12.36 1.47 -4.43
N ASP A 130 -13.55 1.65 -3.86
CA ASP A 130 -13.71 1.97 -2.47
C ASP A 130 -12.87 3.19 -2.06
N GLY A 131 -13.01 4.29 -2.81
CA GLY A 131 -12.32 5.56 -2.55
C GLY A 131 -10.81 5.56 -2.81
N GLU A 132 -10.19 4.40 -3.00
CA GLU A 132 -8.79 4.28 -3.38
C GLU A 132 -8.64 4.27 -4.90
N ILE A 133 -7.59 4.93 -5.39
CA ILE A 133 -7.34 4.99 -6.82
C ILE A 133 -6.82 3.65 -7.34
N LEU A 134 -7.40 3.19 -8.45
CA LEU A 134 -6.93 2.10 -9.28
C LEU A 134 -6.70 2.65 -10.70
N ASP A 135 -5.60 3.38 -10.86
CA ASP A 135 -5.19 4.02 -12.10
C ASP A 135 -4.44 3.03 -12.99
N LEU A 136 -5.20 2.28 -13.79
CA LEU A 136 -4.71 1.53 -14.94
C LEU A 136 -5.45 1.99 -16.18
N ASP A 137 -4.85 1.83 -17.36
CA ASP A 137 -5.55 2.14 -18.62
C ASP A 137 -6.71 1.16 -18.83
N LYS A 138 -7.75 1.62 -19.54
CA LYS A 138 -9.03 0.92 -19.69
C LYS A 138 -8.91 -0.56 -20.05
N GLN A 139 -8.05 -0.90 -21.00
CA GLN A 139 -7.87 -2.29 -21.45
C GLN A 139 -7.40 -3.23 -20.32
N TYR A 140 -6.68 -2.72 -19.32
CA TYR A 140 -6.22 -3.49 -18.17
C TYR A 140 -7.29 -3.52 -17.07
N LEU A 141 -8.03 -2.42 -16.88
CA LEU A 141 -9.20 -2.38 -15.98
C LEU A 141 -10.29 -3.38 -16.40
N ASP A 142 -10.49 -3.59 -17.70
CA ASP A 142 -11.49 -4.54 -18.22
C ASP A 142 -11.17 -6.00 -17.86
N VAL A 143 -9.89 -6.32 -17.62
CA VAL A 143 -9.42 -7.70 -17.38
C VAL A 143 -8.90 -7.95 -15.98
N ILE A 144 -8.54 -6.93 -15.21
CA ILE A 144 -8.09 -7.08 -13.83
C ILE A 144 -9.19 -7.73 -12.98
N LYS A 145 -8.81 -8.65 -12.09
CA LYS A 145 -9.74 -9.35 -11.19
C LYS A 145 -9.31 -9.18 -9.73
N ARG A 146 -10.27 -8.85 -8.87
CA ARG A 146 -10.17 -8.99 -7.41
C ARG A 146 -10.60 -10.41 -7.03
N ASN A 147 -9.73 -11.16 -6.38
CA ASN A 147 -9.94 -12.56 -6.04
C ASN A 147 -9.98 -12.73 -4.52
N LEU A 148 -11.11 -13.16 -3.99
CA LEU A 148 -11.30 -13.36 -2.55
C LEU A 148 -10.60 -14.65 -2.08
N ILE A 149 -9.81 -14.55 -1.02
CA ILE A 149 -9.13 -15.68 -0.34
C ILE A 149 -9.86 -16.04 0.95
N SER A 150 -10.21 -15.03 1.76
CA SER A 150 -10.94 -15.22 3.01
C SER A 150 -12.02 -14.15 3.15
N LYS A 151 -13.21 -14.56 3.62
CA LYS A 151 -14.29 -13.65 4.01
C LYS A 151 -14.05 -12.98 5.36
N THR A 152 -13.06 -13.44 6.12
CA THR A 152 -12.73 -12.88 7.44
C THR A 152 -11.22 -12.84 7.67
N ASP A 153 -10.69 -11.64 7.87
CA ASP A 153 -9.35 -11.35 8.35
C ASP A 153 -9.40 -11.34 9.88
N ARG A 154 -8.93 -12.43 10.48
CA ARG A 154 -8.92 -12.58 11.94
C ARG A 154 -7.74 -11.86 12.60
N THR A 155 -6.79 -11.41 11.79
CA THR A 155 -5.47 -10.95 12.21
C THR A 155 -5.22 -9.49 11.85
N ASN A 156 -6.12 -8.85 11.09
CA ASN A 156 -5.98 -7.48 10.60
C ASN A 156 -4.67 -7.31 9.79
N LEU A 157 -4.42 -8.21 8.83
CA LEU A 157 -3.36 -8.09 7.83
C LEU A 157 -3.71 -7.06 6.75
N TYR A 158 -5.00 -6.89 6.49
CA TYR A 158 -5.53 -5.83 5.65
C TYR A 158 -6.55 -5.04 6.45
N VAL A 159 -6.25 -3.77 6.67
CA VAL A 159 -7.16 -2.83 7.31
C VAL A 159 -7.45 -1.70 6.33
N ASN A 160 -8.19 -0.69 6.80
CA ASN A 160 -8.40 0.53 6.05
C ASN A 160 -9.24 0.31 4.78
N ASP A 161 -10.08 -0.71 4.85
CA ASP A 161 -10.98 -1.24 3.83
C ASP A 161 -12.46 -1.09 4.25
N ARG A 162 -12.72 -0.07 5.09
CA ARG A 162 -14.03 0.26 5.66
C ARG A 162 -14.67 -0.89 6.46
N ASN A 163 -13.87 -1.62 7.24
CA ASN A 163 -14.30 -2.78 8.05
C ASN A 163 -14.85 -3.92 7.19
N GLN A 164 -14.43 -3.97 5.93
CA GLN A 164 -14.35 -5.27 5.29
C GLN A 164 -13.40 -6.12 6.13
N SER A 165 -13.65 -7.42 6.11
CA SER A 165 -12.73 -8.38 6.70
C SER A 165 -12.28 -9.34 5.62
N GLU A 166 -12.25 -8.87 4.37
CA GLU A 166 -11.92 -9.71 3.24
C GLU A 166 -10.43 -9.66 2.98
N LEU A 167 -9.79 -10.82 2.96
CA LEU A 167 -8.45 -10.96 2.39
C LEU A 167 -8.59 -11.38 0.94
N PHE A 168 -7.88 -10.69 0.04
CA PHE A 168 -7.98 -10.86 -1.40
C PHE A 168 -6.64 -10.63 -2.09
N TYR A 169 -6.59 -10.85 -3.40
CA TYR A 169 -5.50 -10.38 -4.23
C TYR A 169 -6.02 -9.87 -5.57
N TYR A 170 -5.34 -8.89 -6.14
CA TYR A 170 -5.57 -8.52 -7.53
C TYR A 170 -4.73 -9.37 -8.46
N SER A 171 -5.32 -9.73 -9.60
CA SER A 171 -4.64 -10.43 -10.69
C SER A 171 -4.87 -9.72 -12.01
N LEU A 172 -3.77 -9.40 -12.71
CA LEU A 172 -3.78 -8.91 -14.07
C LEU A 172 -3.08 -9.97 -14.94
N VAL A 173 -3.88 -10.81 -15.62
CA VAL A 173 -3.40 -12.03 -16.29
C VAL A 173 -3.60 -11.90 -17.80
N PRO A 174 -2.53 -11.92 -18.61
CA PRO A 174 -2.63 -11.80 -20.06
C PRO A 174 -3.15 -13.08 -20.71
N ALA A 175 -3.52 -12.97 -21.99
CA ALA A 175 -3.87 -14.14 -22.80
C ALA A 175 -2.67 -15.11 -22.88
N LYS A 176 -2.99 -16.41 -22.91
CA LYS A 176 -2.00 -17.49 -23.02
C LYS A 176 -1.21 -17.37 -24.34
N PRO A 177 0.08 -17.79 -24.38
CA PRO A 177 0.84 -18.41 -23.29
C PRO A 177 1.34 -17.37 -22.27
N ILE A 178 1.32 -17.74 -20.98
CA ILE A 178 1.85 -16.91 -19.88
C ILE A 178 3.33 -17.25 -19.71
N LYS A 179 4.20 -16.26 -19.89
CA LYS A 179 5.66 -16.43 -19.89
C LYS A 179 6.29 -16.38 -18.49
N GLY A 180 5.56 -15.84 -17.51
CA GLY A 180 6.03 -15.69 -16.14
C GLY A 180 5.02 -14.98 -15.26
N VAL A 181 5.38 -14.82 -13.99
CA VAL A 181 4.61 -14.08 -12.99
C VAL A 181 5.52 -13.07 -12.30
N VAL A 182 5.06 -11.83 -12.19
CA VAL A 182 5.63 -10.81 -11.30
C VAL A 182 4.66 -10.60 -10.15
N VAL A 183 5.14 -10.77 -8.93
CA VAL A 183 4.36 -10.52 -7.71
C VAL A 183 4.77 -9.17 -7.14
N LEU A 184 3.77 -8.34 -6.80
CA LEU A 184 3.97 -7.04 -6.15
C LEU A 184 3.38 -7.07 -4.74
N LEU A 185 4.25 -7.09 -3.73
CA LEU A 185 3.89 -6.98 -2.32
C LEU A 185 3.80 -5.50 -1.92
N PRO A 186 2.65 -5.04 -1.39
CA PRO A 186 2.50 -3.65 -0.93
C PRO A 186 3.41 -3.30 0.24
N GLY A 187 3.61 -1.99 0.45
CA GLY A 187 4.21 -1.47 1.69
C GLY A 187 3.22 -1.48 2.85
N THR A 188 3.74 -1.28 4.07
CA THR A 188 2.88 -1.06 5.23
C THR A 188 2.01 0.17 5.00
N TRP A 189 0.70 0.03 5.27
CA TRP A 189 -0.38 0.99 5.05
C TRP A 189 -0.79 1.24 3.60
N ASP A 190 -0.08 0.70 2.61
CA ASP A 190 -0.50 0.83 1.21
C ASP A 190 -1.66 -0.12 0.90
N ARG A 191 -2.77 0.43 0.41
CA ARG A 191 -3.80 -0.40 -0.22
C ARG A 191 -3.29 -0.96 -1.55
N VAL A 192 -3.80 -2.13 -1.94
CA VAL A 192 -3.36 -2.82 -3.15
C VAL A 192 -3.66 -2.00 -4.40
N GLU A 193 -4.79 -1.30 -4.42
CA GLU A 193 -5.16 -0.41 -5.52
C GLU A 193 -4.13 0.72 -5.69
N TYR A 194 -3.67 1.33 -4.59
CA TYR A 194 -2.59 2.30 -4.61
C TYR A 194 -1.28 1.69 -5.11
N THR A 195 -0.93 0.48 -4.67
CA THR A 195 0.27 -0.25 -5.14
C THR A 195 0.24 -0.45 -6.66
N LEU A 196 -0.88 -0.94 -7.20
CA LEU A 196 -1.04 -1.16 -8.64
C LEU A 196 -0.99 0.16 -9.43
N SER A 197 -1.57 1.23 -8.89
CA SER A 197 -1.55 2.57 -9.50
C SER A 197 -0.16 3.19 -9.49
N SER A 198 0.54 3.09 -8.36
CA SER A 198 1.91 3.62 -8.19
C SER A 198 2.91 2.85 -9.05
N ALA A 199 2.65 1.56 -9.31
CA ALA A 199 3.37 0.71 -10.23
C ALA A 199 2.69 0.55 -11.61
N LYS A 200 1.81 1.49 -12.02
CA LYS A 200 0.96 1.39 -13.23
C LYS A 200 1.73 0.90 -14.45
N ASN A 201 2.77 1.64 -14.83
CA ASN A 201 3.54 1.33 -16.04
C ASN A 201 4.26 -0.03 -15.96
N LEU A 202 4.72 -0.42 -14.77
CA LEU A 202 5.31 -1.75 -14.57
C LEU A 202 4.26 -2.86 -14.75
N CYS A 203 3.07 -2.70 -14.16
CA CYS A 203 1.99 -3.68 -14.28
C CYS A 203 1.54 -3.86 -15.73
N GLN A 204 1.36 -2.75 -16.45
CA GLN A 204 0.92 -2.74 -17.83
C GLN A 204 1.96 -3.34 -18.77
N GLN A 205 3.24 -2.97 -18.62
CA GLN A 205 4.30 -3.56 -19.44
C GLN A 205 4.51 -5.04 -19.15
N ALA A 206 4.34 -5.50 -17.90
CA ALA A 206 4.36 -6.94 -17.58
C ALA A 206 3.26 -7.68 -18.35
N PHE A 207 2.03 -7.18 -18.28
CA PHE A 207 0.89 -7.76 -19.02
C PHE A 207 1.16 -7.81 -20.53
N ASP A 208 1.62 -6.71 -21.13
CA ASP A 208 1.90 -6.62 -22.57
C ASP A 208 3.02 -7.58 -23.01
N ASN A 209 3.93 -7.95 -22.10
CA ASN A 209 4.98 -8.93 -22.35
C ASN A 209 4.55 -10.38 -22.00
N HIS A 210 3.25 -10.63 -21.85
CA HIS A 210 2.67 -11.92 -21.46
C HIS A 210 3.14 -12.42 -20.08
N ILE A 211 3.38 -11.51 -19.14
CA ILE A 211 3.75 -11.82 -17.75
C ILE A 211 2.57 -11.42 -16.86
N ALA A 212 2.09 -12.36 -16.04
CA ALA A 212 0.99 -12.11 -15.13
C ALA A 212 1.46 -11.27 -13.93
N VAL A 213 0.59 -10.39 -13.43
CA VAL A 213 0.83 -9.62 -12.20
C VAL A 213 -0.12 -10.09 -11.11
N ILE A 214 0.44 -10.39 -9.93
CA ILE A 214 -0.32 -10.79 -8.73
C ILE A 214 0.05 -9.85 -7.58
N SER A 215 -0.95 -9.29 -6.89
CA SER A 215 -0.72 -8.40 -5.74
C SER A 215 -1.65 -8.74 -4.57
N PRO A 216 -1.14 -9.37 -3.49
CA PRO A 216 -1.88 -9.68 -2.27
C PRO A 216 -2.33 -8.45 -1.46
N SER A 217 -3.47 -8.55 -0.77
CA SER A 217 -3.96 -7.52 0.17
C SER A 217 -3.28 -7.60 1.54
N ILE A 218 -2.08 -7.03 1.63
CA ILE A 218 -1.31 -6.94 2.88
C ILE A 218 -0.90 -5.49 3.07
N ASN A 219 -1.37 -4.84 4.13
CA ASN A 219 -0.99 -3.45 4.43
C ASN A 219 -0.69 -3.24 5.92
N GLN A 220 -0.47 -4.33 6.66
CA GLN A 220 -0.04 -4.34 8.05
C GLN A 220 1.10 -5.32 8.25
N ARG A 221 1.74 -5.22 9.43
CA ARG A 221 2.93 -5.96 9.89
C ARG A 221 4.25 -5.36 9.41
N LEU A 222 5.25 -5.55 10.25
CA LEU A 222 6.67 -5.29 9.97
C LEU A 222 7.51 -6.57 9.96
N THR A 223 6.88 -7.74 9.96
CA THR A 223 7.55 -9.05 9.95
C THR A 223 6.83 -10.03 9.05
N LEU A 224 7.59 -10.87 8.34
CA LEU A 224 7.06 -12.03 7.61
C LEU A 224 6.77 -13.16 8.63
N ASN A 225 5.80 -12.93 9.51
CA ASN A 225 5.35 -13.92 10.49
C ASN A 225 4.48 -15.01 9.81
N ASP A 226 4.04 -16.01 10.58
CA ASP A 226 3.24 -17.13 10.05
C ASP A 226 1.90 -16.68 9.44
N GLU A 227 1.32 -15.59 9.93
CA GLU A 227 0.06 -15.03 9.40
C GLU A 227 0.28 -14.47 7.99
N VAL A 228 1.31 -13.64 7.81
CA VAL A 228 1.68 -13.04 6.52
C VAL A 228 2.15 -14.12 5.54
N LEU A 229 3.03 -15.02 5.99
CA LEU A 229 3.55 -16.12 5.17
C LEU A 229 2.43 -17.06 4.73
N GLY A 230 1.54 -17.45 5.65
CA GLY A 230 0.39 -18.31 5.37
C GLY A 230 -0.57 -17.67 4.36
N PHE A 231 -0.81 -16.36 4.48
CA PHE A 231 -1.65 -15.64 3.52
C PHE A 231 -1.00 -15.56 2.13
N ILE A 232 0.28 -15.21 2.02
CA ILE A 232 1.01 -15.19 0.74
C ILE A 232 0.97 -16.59 0.08
N ASN A 233 1.22 -17.65 0.86
CA ASN A 233 1.13 -19.02 0.38
C ASN A 233 -0.27 -19.36 -0.15
N SER A 234 -1.34 -18.93 0.55
CA SER A 234 -2.72 -19.14 0.12
C SER A 234 -3.02 -18.42 -1.20
N VAL A 235 -2.53 -17.19 -1.37
CA VAL A 235 -2.65 -16.43 -2.63
C VAL A 235 -1.95 -17.17 -3.78
N PHE A 236 -0.74 -17.68 -3.57
CA PHE A 236 -0.02 -18.42 -4.60
C PHE A 236 -0.67 -19.76 -4.91
N GLN A 237 -1.19 -20.48 -3.93
CA GLN A 237 -1.93 -21.71 -4.18
C GLN A 237 -3.18 -21.45 -5.03
N ASP A 238 -4.00 -20.46 -4.66
CA ASP A 238 -5.22 -20.11 -5.40
C ASP A 238 -4.90 -19.58 -6.81
N SER A 239 -4.05 -18.56 -6.93
CA SER A 239 -3.79 -17.91 -8.23
C SER A 239 -3.14 -18.84 -9.24
N PHE A 240 -2.18 -19.67 -8.83
CA PHE A 240 -1.48 -20.58 -9.75
C PHE A 240 -2.39 -21.71 -10.21
N GLN A 241 -3.29 -22.20 -9.35
CA GLN A 241 -4.30 -23.17 -9.75
C GLN A 241 -5.33 -22.53 -10.69
N LYS A 242 -5.92 -21.40 -10.27
CA LYS A 242 -7.02 -20.71 -10.96
C LYS A 242 -6.64 -20.27 -12.38
N TYR A 243 -5.44 -19.72 -12.54
CA TYR A 243 -4.98 -19.17 -13.82
C TYR A 243 -3.99 -20.08 -14.56
N SER A 244 -3.66 -21.25 -13.99
CA SER A 244 -2.63 -22.16 -14.53
C SER A 244 -1.28 -21.45 -14.74
N LEU A 245 -0.83 -20.68 -13.75
CA LEU A 245 0.40 -19.89 -13.82
C LEU A 245 1.65 -20.80 -13.73
N PRO A 246 2.76 -20.45 -14.40
CA PRO A 246 4.02 -21.21 -14.33
C PRO A 246 4.70 -21.03 -12.96
N LYS A 247 4.62 -22.05 -12.10
CA LYS A 247 5.22 -22.05 -10.74
C LYS A 247 6.74 -21.90 -10.71
N ASP A 248 7.39 -22.29 -11.79
CA ASP A 248 8.83 -22.25 -12.02
C ASP A 248 9.32 -20.93 -12.64
N LYS A 249 8.42 -19.96 -12.87
CA LYS A 249 8.74 -18.69 -13.54
C LYS A 249 8.18 -17.49 -12.77
N VAL A 250 8.59 -17.36 -11.51
CA VAL A 250 8.07 -16.34 -10.59
C VAL A 250 9.16 -15.39 -10.13
N ILE A 251 8.96 -14.10 -10.40
CA ILE A 251 9.74 -13.01 -9.82
C ILE A 251 8.88 -12.39 -8.72
N ILE A 252 9.39 -12.35 -7.49
CA ILE A 252 8.70 -11.73 -6.36
C ILE A 252 9.36 -10.41 -5.99
N GLY A 253 8.57 -9.39 -5.72
CA GLY A 253 9.11 -8.17 -5.13
C GLY A 253 8.08 -7.33 -4.42
N GLY A 254 8.53 -6.25 -3.82
CA GLY A 254 7.66 -5.39 -3.05
C GLY A 254 8.28 -4.05 -2.71
N PHE A 255 7.43 -3.14 -2.24
CA PHE A 255 7.82 -1.81 -1.79
C PHE A 255 7.86 -1.75 -0.27
N SER A 256 8.82 -1.02 0.29
CA SER A 256 8.97 -0.86 1.73
C SER A 256 9.00 -2.24 2.42
N MET A 257 8.16 -2.50 3.42
CA MET A 257 8.06 -3.82 4.06
C MET A 257 7.73 -4.96 3.09
N GLY A 258 6.98 -4.73 2.01
CA GLY A 258 6.79 -5.72 0.96
C GLY A 258 8.10 -6.13 0.29
N GLY A 259 9.07 -5.21 0.22
CA GLY A 259 10.43 -5.48 -0.23
C GLY A 259 11.17 -6.44 0.70
N LEU A 260 11.12 -6.20 2.02
CA LEU A 260 11.65 -7.15 3.01
C LEU A 260 10.97 -8.53 2.88
N PHE A 261 9.63 -8.55 2.80
CA PHE A 261 8.87 -9.79 2.71
C PHE A 261 9.23 -10.59 1.46
N SER A 262 9.48 -9.92 0.32
CA SER A 262 9.91 -10.59 -0.90
C SER A 262 11.27 -11.27 -0.78
N LEU A 263 12.25 -10.59 -0.15
CA LEU A 263 13.58 -11.13 0.09
C LEU A 263 13.52 -12.30 1.08
N ARG A 264 12.84 -12.08 2.22
CA ARG A 264 12.71 -13.10 3.27
C ARG A 264 11.94 -14.33 2.80
N TYR A 265 10.87 -14.15 2.02
CA TYR A 265 10.13 -15.27 1.42
C TYR A 265 11.02 -16.10 0.50
N THR A 266 11.85 -15.44 -0.31
CA THR A 266 12.76 -16.12 -1.25
C THR A 266 13.84 -16.90 -0.50
N GLU A 267 14.46 -16.31 0.51
CA GLU A 267 15.43 -16.97 1.38
C GLU A 267 14.83 -18.21 2.06
N LEU A 268 13.62 -18.07 2.62
CA LEU A 268 12.90 -19.20 3.23
C LEU A 268 12.60 -20.30 2.22
N ALA A 269 12.21 -19.94 0.99
CA ALA A 269 11.92 -20.91 -0.06
C ALA A 269 13.15 -21.69 -0.53
N VAL A 270 14.33 -21.06 -0.53
CA VAL A 270 15.60 -21.72 -0.83
C VAL A 270 16.05 -22.58 0.36
N GLN A 271 15.93 -22.06 1.58
CA GLN A 271 16.34 -22.75 2.80
C GLN A 271 15.49 -24.01 3.09
N ASP A 272 14.16 -23.90 2.96
CA ASP A 272 13.22 -24.99 3.20
C ASP A 272 11.96 -24.84 2.31
N LYS A 273 11.95 -25.61 1.22
CA LYS A 273 10.87 -25.61 0.22
C LYS A 273 9.50 -25.99 0.79
N ASN A 274 9.42 -26.61 1.98
CA ASN A 274 8.13 -26.99 2.57
C ASN A 274 7.41 -25.80 3.22
N LYS A 275 8.11 -24.69 3.49
CA LYS A 275 7.53 -23.49 4.13
C LYS A 275 6.79 -22.58 3.16
N THR A 276 7.03 -22.72 1.86
CA THR A 276 6.57 -21.79 0.83
C THR A 276 5.82 -22.54 -0.28
N ALA A 277 4.84 -21.87 -0.87
CA ALA A 277 4.04 -22.45 -1.96
C ALA A 277 4.81 -22.53 -3.30
N ILE A 278 5.84 -21.71 -3.46
CA ILE A 278 6.71 -21.62 -4.63
C ILE A 278 8.13 -21.26 -4.22
N THR A 279 9.11 -21.56 -5.09
CA THR A 279 10.46 -21.01 -5.00
C THR A 279 10.63 -19.95 -6.08
N PRO A 280 10.68 -18.65 -5.74
CA PRO A 280 10.91 -17.59 -6.72
C PRO A 280 12.26 -17.80 -7.43
N ILE A 281 12.30 -17.47 -8.73
CA ILE A 281 13.54 -17.53 -9.51
C ILE A 281 14.33 -16.23 -9.45
N ALA A 282 13.72 -15.14 -8.97
CA ALA A 282 14.38 -13.89 -8.63
C ALA A 282 13.55 -13.10 -7.62
N ALA A 283 14.24 -12.24 -6.88
CA ALA A 283 13.63 -11.34 -5.93
C ALA A 283 14.00 -9.88 -6.22
N PHE A 284 13.10 -8.94 -5.92
CA PHE A 284 13.44 -7.52 -5.93
C PHE A 284 12.80 -6.72 -4.80
N SER A 285 13.49 -5.72 -4.29
CA SER A 285 13.00 -4.82 -3.25
C SER A 285 13.01 -3.38 -3.75
N VAL A 286 11.93 -2.65 -3.51
CA VAL A 286 11.79 -1.23 -3.84
C VAL A 286 11.81 -0.45 -2.53
N ASP A 287 12.96 0.11 -2.22
CA ASP A 287 13.24 0.83 -0.97
C ASP A 287 12.73 0.12 0.30
N GLY A 288 12.86 -1.21 0.35
CA GLY A 288 12.50 -2.01 1.50
C GLY A 288 13.66 -2.20 2.49
N PRO A 289 13.40 -2.21 3.81
CA PRO A 289 14.45 -2.50 4.78
C PRO A 289 14.97 -3.93 4.57
N THR A 290 16.21 -4.18 4.98
CA THR A 290 16.81 -5.51 4.94
C THR A 290 17.21 -6.01 6.33
N ASP A 291 17.48 -5.09 7.26
CA ASP A 291 17.97 -5.34 8.62
C ASP A 291 17.02 -4.67 9.64
N LEU A 292 16.25 -5.48 10.37
CA LEU A 292 15.26 -5.00 11.34
C LEU A 292 15.89 -4.54 12.66
N GLU A 293 17.07 -5.04 13.03
CA GLU A 293 17.81 -4.55 14.21
C GLU A 293 18.25 -3.11 13.95
N SER A 294 18.84 -2.85 12.78
CA SER A 294 19.17 -1.48 12.36
C SER A 294 17.94 -0.59 12.26
N MET A 295 16.82 -1.10 11.71
CA MET A 295 15.56 -0.34 11.61
C MET A 295 15.00 0.04 12.98
N TYR A 296 15.07 -0.87 13.97
CA TYR A 296 14.65 -0.62 15.34
C TYR A 296 15.41 0.59 15.93
N HIS A 297 16.74 0.58 15.87
CA HIS A 297 17.55 1.68 16.39
C HIS A 297 17.33 3.00 15.64
N THR A 298 17.15 2.96 14.32
CA THR A 298 16.79 4.15 13.53
C THR A 298 15.48 4.77 14.01
N PHE A 299 14.49 3.97 14.38
CA PHE A 299 13.23 4.47 14.93
C PHE A 299 13.36 5.02 16.35
N GLU A 300 14.21 4.43 17.21
CA GLU A 300 14.51 5.01 18.52
C GLU A 300 15.11 6.40 18.38
N VAL A 301 16.16 6.56 17.56
CA VAL A 301 16.78 7.86 17.27
C VAL A 301 15.77 8.84 16.67
N ALA A 302 14.88 8.38 15.80
CA ALA A 302 13.84 9.23 15.21
C ALA A 302 12.86 9.76 16.26
N LEU A 303 12.50 8.97 17.27
CA LEU A 303 11.63 9.41 18.38
C LEU A 303 12.36 10.30 19.38
N GLU A 304 13.63 10.02 19.68
CA GLU A 304 14.44 10.91 20.53
C GLU A 304 14.52 12.32 19.92
N ARG A 305 14.74 12.41 18.60
CA ARG A 305 14.76 13.68 17.86
C ARG A 305 13.37 14.29 17.70
N SER A 306 12.31 13.49 17.70
CA SER A 306 10.93 13.94 17.45
C SER A 306 9.90 13.00 18.11
N PRO A 307 9.57 13.23 19.40
CA PRO A 307 8.82 12.27 20.23
C PRO A 307 7.41 11.91 19.75
N ASN A 308 6.82 12.71 18.88
CA ASN A 308 5.44 12.55 18.41
C ASN A 308 5.34 11.98 16.98
N LYS A 309 6.42 11.38 16.44
CA LYS A 309 6.36 10.76 15.11
C LYS A 309 5.57 9.45 15.14
N THR A 310 4.52 9.37 14.32
CA THR A 310 3.59 8.24 14.30
C THR A 310 4.23 6.94 13.82
N GLU A 311 4.99 6.98 12.73
CA GLU A 311 5.58 5.77 12.13
C GLU A 311 6.60 5.07 13.03
N PRO A 312 7.61 5.75 13.59
CA PRO A 312 8.50 5.15 14.58
C PRO A 312 7.74 4.58 15.80
N SER A 313 6.72 5.29 16.30
CA SER A 313 5.92 4.82 17.44
C SER A 313 5.18 3.53 17.12
N TYR A 314 4.53 3.47 15.95
CA TYR A 314 3.87 2.26 15.46
C TYR A 314 4.88 1.12 15.30
N ALA A 315 6.03 1.38 14.68
CA ALA A 315 7.00 0.34 14.38
C ALA A 315 7.58 -0.31 15.64
N LEU A 316 7.98 0.50 16.63
CA LEU A 316 8.48 -0.04 17.91
C LEU A 316 7.39 -0.80 18.68
N SER A 317 6.10 -0.44 18.53
CA SER A 317 4.99 -1.22 19.08
C SER A 317 4.82 -2.56 18.38
N GLU A 318 4.86 -2.57 17.04
CA GLU A 318 4.77 -3.79 16.24
C GLU A 318 5.93 -4.75 16.53
N PHE A 319 7.16 -4.25 16.64
CA PHE A 319 8.32 -5.06 17.02
C PHE A 319 8.17 -5.66 18.42
N ARG A 320 7.76 -4.86 19.41
CA ARG A 320 7.49 -5.39 20.76
C ARG A 320 6.43 -6.50 20.75
N LYS A 321 5.37 -6.35 19.95
CA LYS A 321 4.27 -7.30 19.86
C LYS A 321 4.61 -8.58 19.08
N HIS A 322 5.28 -8.45 17.94
CA HIS A 322 5.44 -9.54 16.97
C HIS A 322 6.86 -10.13 16.91
N ILE A 323 7.88 -9.40 17.38
CA ILE A 323 9.25 -9.92 17.58
C ILE A 323 9.47 -10.33 19.04
N GLY A 324 8.77 -9.70 19.99
CA GLY A 324 8.78 -10.06 21.41
C GLY A 324 9.65 -9.16 22.30
N GLY A 325 10.19 -8.06 21.76
CA GLY A 325 10.99 -7.09 22.52
C GLY A 325 11.92 -6.28 21.64
N ASN A 326 12.97 -5.72 22.25
CA ASN A 326 14.05 -5.00 21.55
C ASN A 326 15.18 -5.96 21.12
N PRO A 327 16.12 -5.53 20.27
CA PRO A 327 17.23 -6.36 19.82
C PRO A 327 18.10 -6.93 20.95
N GLU A 328 18.25 -6.21 22.07
CA GLU A 328 19.06 -6.67 23.20
C GLU A 328 18.47 -7.89 23.92
N THR A 329 17.14 -8.01 23.92
CA THR A 329 16.43 -9.09 24.60
C THR A 329 15.99 -10.21 23.67
N ASN A 330 15.79 -9.92 22.38
CA ASN A 330 15.22 -10.85 21.40
C ASN A 330 15.97 -10.88 20.06
N ARG A 331 17.29 -10.70 20.09
CA ARG A 331 18.17 -10.63 18.91
C ARG A 331 17.89 -11.72 17.86
N GLU A 332 17.74 -12.97 18.29
CA GLU A 332 17.51 -14.11 17.38
C GLU A 332 16.26 -13.93 16.51
N ASN A 333 15.21 -13.30 17.04
CA ASN A 333 13.99 -13.03 16.27
C ASN A 333 14.21 -11.88 15.27
N TYR A 334 15.00 -10.86 15.63
CA TYR A 334 15.41 -9.82 14.67
C TYR A 334 16.23 -10.41 13.52
N LEU A 335 17.17 -11.31 13.82
CA LEU A 335 17.94 -12.05 12.81
C LEU A 335 17.01 -12.92 11.95
N PHE A 336 16.04 -13.61 12.55
CA PHE A 336 15.11 -14.46 11.84
C PHE A 336 14.23 -13.70 10.84
N PHE A 337 13.75 -12.51 11.21
CA PHE A 337 12.85 -11.71 10.36
C PHE A 337 13.58 -10.77 9.38
N SER A 338 14.86 -10.51 9.59
CA SER A 338 15.68 -9.73 8.66
C SER A 338 16.07 -10.56 7.44
N ALA A 339 16.16 -9.94 6.26
CA ALA A 339 16.75 -10.57 5.08
C ALA A 339 18.28 -10.54 5.17
N PHE A 340 18.83 -9.43 5.64
CA PHE A 340 20.26 -9.24 5.83
C PHE A 340 20.52 -8.67 7.21
N SER A 341 21.62 -9.08 7.83
CA SER A 341 22.08 -8.49 9.09
C SER A 341 23.54 -8.08 8.96
N TYR A 342 23.82 -6.78 9.05
CA TYR A 342 25.18 -6.27 8.88
C TYR A 342 26.12 -6.75 9.99
N SER A 343 25.57 -7.01 11.19
CA SER A 343 26.30 -7.53 12.34
C SER A 343 26.73 -9.00 12.18
N GLU A 344 26.14 -9.74 11.24
CA GLU A 344 26.44 -11.16 10.99
C GLU A 344 27.48 -11.33 9.89
N LYS A 345 28.58 -12.04 10.19
CA LYS A 345 29.70 -12.22 9.26
C LYS A 345 29.32 -12.99 8.00
N ASP A 346 28.34 -13.87 8.10
CA ASP A 346 27.78 -14.64 6.99
C ASP A 346 26.55 -13.97 6.36
N GLY A 347 26.31 -12.69 6.66
CA GLY A 347 25.20 -11.90 6.12
C GLY A 347 23.81 -12.30 6.63
N GLY A 348 23.72 -13.20 7.62
CA GLY A 348 22.44 -13.64 8.19
C GLY A 348 21.68 -14.54 7.22
N ASN A 349 20.47 -14.12 6.81
CA ASN A 349 19.66 -14.89 5.88
C ASN A 349 20.02 -14.67 4.41
N ALA A 350 20.70 -13.57 4.07
CA ALA A 350 21.08 -13.24 2.71
C ALA A 350 21.95 -14.33 2.05
N LYS A 351 22.66 -15.14 2.83
CA LYS A 351 23.45 -16.29 2.33
C LYS A 351 22.63 -17.30 1.54
N TYR A 352 21.31 -17.39 1.77
CA TYR A 352 20.41 -18.26 1.00
C TYR A 352 20.03 -17.69 -0.37
N LEU A 353 20.52 -16.50 -0.73
CA LEU A 353 20.36 -15.87 -2.03
C LEU A 353 21.67 -15.89 -2.83
N ASP A 354 22.58 -16.84 -2.57
CA ASP A 354 23.88 -16.95 -3.25
C ASP A 354 23.80 -17.18 -4.77
N SER A 355 22.66 -17.69 -5.24
CA SER A 355 22.44 -18.12 -6.62
C SER A 355 21.16 -17.55 -7.25
N ILE A 356 20.34 -16.85 -6.45
CA ILE A 356 19.11 -16.22 -6.92
C ILE A 356 19.39 -14.78 -7.36
N PRO A 357 19.05 -14.35 -8.58
CA PRO A 357 19.11 -12.95 -8.96
C PRO A 357 18.32 -12.06 -7.99
N VAL A 358 18.97 -11.00 -7.48
CA VAL A 358 18.39 -10.04 -6.53
C VAL A 358 18.54 -8.64 -7.08
N ARG A 359 17.48 -7.83 -7.04
CA ARG A 359 17.57 -6.40 -7.33
C ARG A 359 17.04 -5.56 -6.19
N ILE A 360 17.79 -4.54 -5.78
CA ILE A 360 17.30 -3.55 -4.84
C ILE A 360 17.30 -2.18 -5.50
N TYR A 361 16.13 -1.55 -5.58
CA TYR A 361 15.95 -0.20 -6.08
C TYR A 361 15.90 0.76 -4.90
N ASN A 362 16.73 1.79 -4.92
CA ASN A 362 16.68 2.88 -3.93
C ASN A 362 17.07 4.20 -4.59
N ASP A 363 16.38 5.27 -4.25
CA ASP A 363 16.78 6.63 -4.62
C ASP A 363 17.65 7.26 -3.52
N VAL A 364 18.96 7.26 -3.76
CA VAL A 364 19.98 7.72 -2.80
C VAL A 364 20.20 9.25 -2.91
N ASP A 365 19.11 10.01 -2.96
CA ASP A 365 19.11 11.47 -2.96
C ASP A 365 19.21 12.02 -1.53
N VAL A 366 20.41 11.91 -0.94
CA VAL A 366 20.68 12.30 0.45
C VAL A 366 20.30 13.75 0.73
N ASN A 367 20.52 14.65 -0.23
CA ASN A 367 20.16 16.06 -0.09
C ASN A 367 18.66 16.24 0.07
N TRP A 368 17.85 15.54 -0.75
CA TRP A 368 16.40 15.55 -0.58
C TRP A 368 15.99 15.06 0.82
N TRP A 369 16.57 13.97 1.32
CA TRP A 369 16.26 13.42 2.64
C TRP A 369 16.63 14.36 3.78
N LEU A 370 17.79 15.01 3.71
CA LEU A 370 18.21 16.03 4.68
C LEU A 370 17.24 17.22 4.69
N GLU A 371 16.94 17.77 3.51
CA GLU A 371 16.09 18.96 3.36
C GLU A 371 14.63 18.71 3.73
N ASN A 372 14.09 17.53 3.39
CA ASN A 372 12.64 17.26 3.48
C ASN A 372 12.24 16.37 4.66
N ARG A 373 13.18 15.62 5.25
CA ARG A 373 12.88 14.64 6.30
C ARG A 373 13.78 14.75 7.53
N ASN A 374 14.85 15.55 7.47
CA ASN A 374 15.89 15.60 8.49
C ASN A 374 16.48 14.20 8.76
N THR A 375 16.70 13.46 7.67
CA THR A 375 17.17 12.08 7.66
C THR A 375 18.50 12.00 6.91
N ASP A 376 19.51 11.43 7.56
CA ASP A 376 20.82 11.14 6.97
C ASP A 376 20.87 9.68 6.45
N LEU A 377 22.02 9.26 5.91
CA LEU A 377 22.20 7.91 5.35
C LEU A 377 21.98 6.78 6.37
N TYR A 378 22.18 6.99 7.67
CA TYR A 378 21.89 5.96 8.68
C TYR A 378 20.39 5.76 8.85
N GLY A 379 19.60 6.81 8.62
CA GLY A 379 18.15 6.72 8.63
C GLY A 379 17.52 6.26 7.31
N MET A 380 18.32 5.98 6.28
CA MET A 380 17.87 5.46 4.99
C MET A 380 18.06 3.94 4.91
N ASN A 381 17.19 3.25 4.17
CA ASN A 381 17.37 1.81 3.91
C ASN A 381 18.61 1.52 3.03
N ALA A 382 19.03 2.49 2.21
CA ALA A 382 20.11 2.36 1.24
C ALA A 382 21.42 1.84 1.84
N LEU A 383 21.73 2.19 3.09
CA LEU A 383 22.96 1.75 3.75
C LEU A 383 23.00 0.21 3.89
N ASN A 384 21.98 -0.37 4.51
CA ASN A 384 21.90 -1.84 4.68
C ASN A 384 21.65 -2.57 3.36
N GLN A 385 20.87 -1.98 2.45
CA GLN A 385 20.63 -2.54 1.12
C GLN A 385 21.91 -2.64 0.29
N SER A 386 22.72 -1.59 0.26
CA SER A 386 24.00 -1.61 -0.46
C SER A 386 25.00 -2.58 0.19
N ALA A 387 25.01 -2.68 1.52
CA ALA A 387 25.81 -3.66 2.25
C ALA A 387 25.40 -5.11 1.92
N MET A 388 24.09 -5.40 1.86
CA MET A 388 23.54 -6.70 1.46
C MET A 388 23.98 -7.08 0.04
N ILE A 389 23.79 -6.19 -0.95
CA ILE A 389 24.21 -6.44 -2.33
C ILE A 389 25.73 -6.66 -2.40
N GLY A 390 26.51 -5.88 -1.67
CA GLY A 390 27.96 -6.08 -1.55
C GLY A 390 28.32 -7.44 -0.97
N PHE A 391 27.58 -7.92 0.03
CA PHE A 391 27.74 -9.25 0.60
C PHE A 391 27.42 -10.36 -0.41
N LEU A 392 26.27 -10.29 -1.08
CA LEU A 392 25.86 -11.25 -2.11
C LEU A 392 26.90 -11.39 -3.22
N ASN A 393 27.43 -10.26 -3.71
CA ASN A 393 28.49 -10.26 -4.70
C ASN A 393 29.78 -10.94 -4.20
N ARG A 394 30.14 -10.78 -2.92
CA ARG A 394 31.32 -11.43 -2.33
C ARG A 394 31.18 -12.94 -2.19
N ILE A 395 29.96 -13.46 -2.00
CA ILE A 395 29.70 -14.90 -1.90
C ILE A 395 29.40 -15.57 -3.25
N GLY A 396 29.53 -14.83 -4.36
CA GLY A 396 29.43 -15.37 -5.72
C GLY A 396 28.15 -15.02 -6.48
N ASN A 397 27.20 -14.31 -5.87
CA ASN A 397 26.00 -13.86 -6.58
C ASN A 397 26.28 -12.58 -7.39
N HIS A 398 26.81 -12.73 -8.60
CA HIS A 398 27.05 -11.61 -9.53
C HIS A 398 25.78 -11.11 -10.24
N GLN A 399 24.62 -11.69 -9.93
CA GLN A 399 23.30 -11.24 -10.41
C GLN A 399 22.56 -10.42 -9.34
N ALA A 400 23.22 -10.12 -8.21
CA ALA A 400 22.73 -9.21 -7.19
C ALA A 400 23.11 -7.76 -7.53
N GLU A 401 22.11 -6.92 -7.79
CA GLU A 401 22.31 -5.53 -8.26
C GLU A 401 21.63 -4.52 -7.33
N PHE A 402 22.34 -3.42 -7.03
CA PHE A 402 21.78 -2.24 -6.40
C PHE A 402 21.52 -1.18 -7.47
N ILE A 403 20.26 -0.87 -7.72
CA ILE A 403 19.82 0.08 -8.74
C ILE A 403 19.63 1.45 -8.10
N ASN A 404 20.67 2.30 -8.24
CA ASN A 404 20.60 3.68 -7.79
C ASN A 404 19.63 4.49 -8.68
N SER A 405 18.49 4.83 -8.11
CA SER A 405 17.38 5.52 -8.75
C SER A 405 17.42 7.02 -8.48
N PHE A 406 18.63 7.60 -8.48
CA PHE A 406 18.87 9.00 -8.11
C PHE A 406 17.93 9.96 -8.83
N GLY A 407 17.24 10.81 -8.07
CA GLY A 407 16.36 11.84 -8.63
C GLY A 407 14.99 11.30 -9.08
N LYS A 408 14.68 10.03 -8.84
CA LYS A 408 13.41 9.38 -9.22
C LYS A 408 12.43 9.35 -8.04
N GLY A 409 11.28 8.68 -8.19
CA GLY A 409 10.32 8.52 -7.09
C GLY A 409 9.37 9.70 -6.97
N TYR A 410 8.14 9.46 -7.37
CA TYR A 410 7.01 10.38 -7.37
C TYR A 410 5.76 9.66 -6.87
N ARG A 411 4.94 10.34 -6.10
CA ARG A 411 3.59 9.89 -5.75
C ARG A 411 2.67 10.06 -6.97
N ILE A 412 1.50 9.41 -6.93
CA ILE A 412 0.52 9.45 -8.03
C ILE A 412 0.04 10.89 -8.30
N ASP A 413 0.07 11.76 -7.29
CA ASP A 413 -0.26 13.19 -7.42
C ASP A 413 0.88 14.05 -8.02
N GLY A 414 1.97 13.43 -8.46
CA GLY A 414 3.16 14.08 -9.02
C GLY A 414 4.15 14.60 -7.97
N THR A 415 3.88 14.45 -6.67
CA THR A 415 4.81 14.90 -5.61
C THR A 415 6.07 14.04 -5.59
N ARG A 416 7.25 14.67 -5.69
CA ARG A 416 8.53 13.97 -5.51
C ARG A 416 8.61 13.33 -4.12
N HIS A 417 8.93 12.04 -4.08
CA HIS A 417 9.19 11.28 -2.86
C HIS A 417 10.10 10.08 -3.17
N PRO A 418 11.36 10.06 -2.71
CA PRO A 418 12.31 8.96 -2.95
C PRO A 418 11.83 7.59 -2.48
N HIS A 419 11.06 7.52 -1.38
CA HIS A 419 10.35 6.30 -0.97
C HIS A 419 9.05 6.14 -1.77
N SER A 420 9.13 5.62 -3.01
CA SER A 420 7.97 5.41 -3.89
C SER A 420 8.23 4.27 -4.89
N TRP A 421 7.17 3.58 -5.34
CA TRP A 421 7.25 2.56 -6.40
C TRP A 421 7.89 3.06 -7.70
N SER A 422 7.67 4.33 -8.04
CA SER A 422 8.13 4.94 -9.29
C SER A 422 9.63 5.25 -9.33
N ILE A 423 10.41 4.81 -8.34
CA ILE A 423 11.87 4.71 -8.50
C ILE A 423 12.26 3.60 -9.48
N VAL A 424 11.42 2.57 -9.62
CA VAL A 424 11.60 1.50 -10.60
C VAL A 424 11.32 2.04 -11.99
N ASP A 425 12.31 1.94 -12.88
CA ASP A 425 12.08 2.17 -14.30
C ASP A 425 11.39 0.93 -14.91
N PRO A 426 10.15 1.03 -15.41
CA PRO A 426 9.41 -0.12 -15.89
C PRO A 426 10.10 -0.83 -17.07
N SER A 427 10.66 -0.07 -18.00
CA SER A 427 11.26 -0.64 -19.22
C SER A 427 12.57 -1.34 -18.91
N GLU A 428 13.37 -0.76 -18.02
CA GLU A 428 14.59 -1.37 -17.49
C GLU A 428 14.26 -2.65 -16.73
N PHE A 429 13.29 -2.59 -15.80
CA PHE A 429 12.84 -3.76 -15.05
C PHE A 429 12.38 -4.88 -15.98
N MET A 430 11.55 -4.56 -16.99
CA MET A 430 11.04 -5.57 -17.91
C MET A 430 12.14 -6.23 -18.73
N ASN A 431 13.19 -5.49 -19.10
CA ASN A 431 14.34 -6.08 -19.78
C ASN A 431 15.10 -7.07 -18.90
N TRP A 432 15.21 -6.80 -17.60
CA TRP A 432 15.75 -7.75 -16.64
C TRP A 432 14.82 -8.95 -16.41
N ALA A 433 13.53 -8.70 -16.16
CA ALA A 433 12.54 -9.75 -15.93
C ALA A 433 12.51 -10.76 -17.08
N LYS A 434 12.53 -10.29 -18.33
CA LYS A 434 12.61 -11.17 -19.51
C LYS A 434 13.88 -12.01 -19.56
N LYS A 435 15.04 -11.48 -19.13
CA LYS A 435 16.29 -12.25 -19.10
C LYS A 435 16.25 -13.36 -18.05
N VAL A 436 15.66 -13.08 -16.89
CA VAL A 436 15.53 -14.07 -15.80
C VAL A 436 14.49 -15.14 -16.12
N LEU A 437 13.40 -14.79 -16.82
CA LEU A 437 12.29 -15.71 -17.15
C LEU A 437 12.55 -16.61 -18.37
N ASN A 438 13.53 -16.24 -19.21
CA ASN A 438 13.97 -17.03 -20.37
C ASN A 438 14.92 -18.12 -19.91
#